data_AF-A0A061J8V1-F1
#
_entry.id   AF-A0A061J8V1-F1
#
_cell.length_a   1.000
_cell.length_b   1.000
_cell.length_c   1.000
_cell.angle_alpha   90.00
_cell.angle_beta   90.00
_cell.angle_gamma   90.00
#
_symmetry.space_group_name_H-M   'P 1'
#
loop_
_entity.id
_entity.type
_entity.pdbx_description
1 polymer ?
#
loop_
_entity_poly.entity_id
_entity_poly.type
_entity_poly.pdbx_seq_one_letter_code
_entity_poly.pdbx_strand_id
1 'polypeptide(L)'
;MTLLPFCLFFFFLSWRSLAGWVAQMRRTVTVLLQYGIHTPRGVAYHGAKMKHWPEQKIPENFKFTEEQRFRAKAIPRDVGKIPRNFVLSVLYRHQPCEVSGLWEYCTNDPEVVLDSKRHLREVLQQAREEGFVTFERDPVSNEWLCFLTRERFEDVRQIAGAKAEASEVHSGLRGFSAAETSSYTERFKEMNDTAKEEHARRLEEEVATTTRHLRSFQRKEVDYLPYTDLNGKVNFMWWYETRDVLQKGGNALPDSSGGTLPGDLDNGAARLDR
;
A
#
# COMPACT_ATOMS: atom_id res chain seq x y z
N MET A 1 1.91 -68.40 39.20
CA MET A 1 0.93 -67.78 38.28
C MET A 1 1.11 -66.29 38.36
N THR A 2 1.54 -65.70 37.24
CA THR A 2 2.10 -64.36 37.09
C THR A 2 1.04 -63.33 36.70
N LEU A 3 1.07 -62.15 37.31
CA LEU A 3 0.53 -60.91 36.72
C LEU A 3 1.39 -59.70 37.13
N LEU A 4 1.87 -58.99 36.11
CA LEU A 4 2.28 -57.57 36.00
C LEU A 4 3.53 -57.08 36.79
N PRO A 5 4.30 -56.09 36.28
CA PRO A 5 3.90 -55.04 35.32
C PRO A 5 4.88 -54.81 34.13
N PHE A 6 4.35 -54.53 32.93
CA PHE A 6 5.13 -54.08 31.77
C PHE A 6 4.31 -53.01 31.03
N CYS A 7 4.42 -51.74 31.45
CA CYS A 7 3.76 -50.64 30.71
C CYS A 7 4.44 -49.26 30.81
N LEU A 8 5.67 -49.13 31.33
CA LEU A 8 6.29 -47.81 31.51
C LEU A 8 7.69 -47.64 30.93
N PHE A 9 8.06 -48.40 29.89
CA PHE A 9 9.39 -48.27 29.28
C PHE A 9 9.43 -47.95 27.78
N PHE A 10 8.28 -47.84 27.09
CA PHE A 10 8.27 -47.57 25.64
C PHE A 10 8.05 -46.12 25.22
N PHE A 11 7.82 -45.19 26.14
CA PHE A 11 7.47 -43.80 25.80
C PHE A 11 8.65 -42.82 25.62
N PHE A 12 9.90 -43.23 25.87
CA PHE A 12 11.04 -42.31 25.86
C PHE A 12 12.07 -42.48 24.74
N LEU A 13 11.88 -43.44 23.81
CA LEU A 13 12.83 -43.66 22.70
C LEU A 13 12.33 -43.21 21.32
N SER A 14 11.13 -42.64 21.19
CA SER A 14 10.62 -42.15 19.89
C SER A 14 10.79 -40.64 19.64
N TRP A 15 11.34 -39.86 20.58
CA TRP A 15 11.46 -38.40 20.41
C TRP A 15 12.82 -37.94 19.82
N ARG A 16 13.77 -38.84 19.58
CA ARG A 16 15.09 -38.46 19.04
C ARG A 16 15.25 -38.60 17.51
N SER A 17 14.19 -38.99 16.78
CA SER A 17 14.25 -39.21 15.32
C SER A 17 13.37 -38.27 14.49
N LEU A 18 13.07 -37.06 14.99
CA LEU A 18 12.31 -36.03 14.24
C LEU A 18 13.08 -34.71 14.07
N ALA A 19 14.26 -34.56 14.69
CA ALA A 19 15.08 -33.34 14.60
C ALA A 19 16.04 -33.30 13.40
N GLY A 20 16.14 -34.38 12.61
CA GLY A 20 17.12 -34.51 11.52
C GLY A 20 16.60 -34.23 10.10
N TRP A 21 15.28 -34.11 9.90
CA TRP A 21 14.67 -34.06 8.55
C TRP A 21 14.09 -32.71 8.16
N VAL A 22 14.09 -31.72 9.06
CA VAL A 22 13.60 -30.34 8.79
C VAL A 22 14.70 -29.42 8.22
N ALA A 23 15.97 -29.84 8.27
CA ALA A 23 17.13 -29.03 7.89
C ALA A 23 17.44 -29.00 6.38
N GLN A 24 16.56 -29.51 5.53
CA GLN A 24 16.79 -29.56 4.09
C GLN A 24 15.64 -28.98 3.27
N MET A 25 15.06 -27.87 3.74
CA MET A 25 14.43 -26.93 2.82
C MET A 25 15.51 -26.29 1.98
N ARG A 26 15.61 -26.77 0.75
CA ARG A 26 16.27 -26.10 -0.38
C ARG A 26 15.98 -24.60 -0.28
N ARG A 27 17.02 -23.79 -0.25
CA ARG A 27 16.94 -22.33 -0.47
C ARG A 27 16.40 -22.11 -1.88
N THR A 28 15.09 -22.22 -2.06
CA THR A 28 14.42 -21.53 -3.14
C THR A 28 14.61 -20.06 -2.82
N VAL A 29 15.49 -19.40 -3.57
CA VAL A 29 15.52 -17.94 -3.61
C VAL A 29 14.16 -17.54 -4.17
N THR A 30 13.20 -17.34 -3.28
CA THR A 30 11.97 -16.62 -3.60
C THR A 30 12.45 -15.27 -4.09
N VAL A 31 12.27 -15.02 -5.39
CA VAL A 31 12.67 -13.77 -6.02
C VAL A 31 11.68 -12.71 -5.53
N LEU A 32 12.02 -12.11 -4.39
CA LEU A 32 11.32 -10.96 -3.84
C LEU A 32 11.64 -9.75 -4.72
N LEU A 33 10.66 -8.86 -4.90
CA LEU A 33 10.90 -7.62 -5.63
C LEU A 33 11.93 -6.78 -4.86
N GLN A 34 13.13 -6.67 -5.42
CA GLN A 34 14.21 -5.82 -4.93
C GLN A 34 14.52 -4.72 -5.96
N TYR A 35 14.60 -3.49 -5.45
CA TYR A 35 15.03 -2.34 -6.24
C TYR A 35 16.50 -2.50 -6.65
N GLY A 36 16.81 -2.17 -7.90
CA GLY A 36 18.16 -2.34 -8.47
C GLY A 36 18.45 -3.71 -9.07
N ILE A 37 17.56 -4.70 -8.87
CA ILE A 37 17.57 -5.99 -9.59
C ILE A 37 16.49 -6.00 -10.67
N HIS A 38 15.23 -5.77 -10.26
CA HIS A 38 14.07 -5.87 -11.15
C HIS A 38 13.64 -4.54 -11.75
N THR A 39 14.10 -3.44 -11.15
CA THR A 39 13.92 -2.08 -11.65
C THR A 39 15.28 -1.41 -11.82
N PRO A 40 15.39 -0.43 -12.72
CA PRO A 40 16.55 0.46 -12.74
C PRO A 40 16.81 1.05 -11.35
N ARG A 41 18.08 1.32 -11.06
CA ARG A 41 18.49 1.86 -9.76
C ARG A 41 17.90 3.25 -9.55
N GLY A 42 17.59 3.57 -8.29
CA GLY A 42 16.94 4.82 -7.91
C GLY A 42 15.42 4.85 -8.13
N VAL A 43 14.84 3.88 -8.84
CA VAL A 43 13.39 3.79 -9.01
C VAL A 43 12.77 3.02 -7.85
N ALA A 44 11.94 3.71 -7.05
CA ALA A 44 11.10 3.11 -6.02
C ALA A 44 9.63 3.25 -6.40
N TYR A 45 8.83 2.23 -6.12
CA TYR A 45 7.38 2.28 -6.29
C TYR A 45 6.72 2.64 -4.96
N HIS A 46 5.99 3.76 -4.94
CA HIS A 46 5.31 4.27 -3.75
C HIS A 46 3.92 3.64 -3.55
N GLY A 47 3.86 2.30 -3.62
CA GLY A 47 2.65 1.51 -3.40
C GLY A 47 2.58 0.87 -2.01
N ALA A 48 1.66 -0.07 -1.85
CA ALA A 48 1.59 -0.93 -0.68
C ALA A 48 2.80 -1.89 -0.63
N LYS A 49 3.35 -2.14 0.56
CA LYS A 49 4.52 -3.01 0.73
C LYS A 49 4.10 -4.41 1.15
N MET A 50 4.81 -5.43 0.69
CA MET A 50 4.57 -6.80 1.16
C MET A 50 5.04 -6.96 2.61
N LYS A 51 4.22 -7.58 3.44
CA LYS A 51 4.49 -7.83 4.86
C LYS A 51 5.68 -8.78 4.99
N HIS A 52 6.56 -8.48 5.94
CA HIS A 52 7.79 -9.25 6.20
C HIS A 52 8.79 -9.35 5.03
N TRP A 53 8.59 -8.63 3.92
CA TRP A 53 9.57 -8.59 2.83
C TRP A 53 10.67 -7.56 3.14
N PRO A 54 11.95 -7.99 3.23
CA PRO A 54 13.04 -7.07 3.52
C PRO A 54 13.38 -6.23 2.27
N GLU A 55 13.54 -4.93 2.44
CA GLU A 55 14.12 -4.05 1.42
C GLU A 55 15.65 -4.04 1.61
N GLN A 56 16.36 -4.80 0.78
CA GLN A 56 17.81 -4.96 0.91
C GLN A 56 18.52 -4.06 -0.10
N LYS A 57 19.60 -3.39 0.33
CA LYS A 57 20.45 -2.62 -0.59
C LYS A 57 21.23 -3.57 -1.49
N ILE A 58 21.01 -3.46 -2.79
CA ILE A 58 21.70 -4.28 -3.79
C ILE A 58 23.00 -3.59 -4.23
N PRO A 59 24.13 -4.32 -4.31
CA PRO A 59 25.41 -3.76 -4.75
C PRO A 59 25.36 -3.16 -6.16
N GLU A 60 26.15 -2.11 -6.38
CA GLU A 60 26.20 -1.38 -7.66
C GLU A 60 26.90 -2.13 -8.80
N ASN A 61 27.53 -3.26 -8.53
CA ASN A 61 28.10 -4.13 -9.55
C ASN A 61 27.16 -5.28 -9.93
N PHE A 62 25.96 -5.37 -9.32
CA PHE A 62 25.03 -6.45 -9.61
C PHE A 62 24.46 -6.34 -11.03
N LYS A 63 24.57 -7.43 -11.78
CA LYS A 63 23.91 -7.65 -13.06
C LYS A 63 23.57 -9.13 -13.22
N PHE A 64 22.38 -9.43 -13.75
CA PHE A 64 22.06 -10.79 -14.17
C PHE A 64 22.82 -11.14 -15.44
N THR A 65 23.12 -12.43 -15.60
CA THR A 65 23.41 -12.99 -16.91
C THR A 65 22.12 -13.09 -17.72
N GLU A 66 22.22 -13.07 -19.05
CA GLU A 66 21.04 -13.11 -19.93
C GLU A 66 20.20 -14.38 -19.70
N GLU A 67 20.85 -15.53 -19.56
CA GLU A 67 20.17 -16.80 -19.28
C GLU A 67 19.42 -16.78 -17.94
N GLN A 68 20.01 -16.20 -16.90
CA GLN A 68 19.36 -16.07 -15.60
C GLN A 68 18.16 -15.12 -15.67
N ARG A 69 18.25 -14.06 -16.50
CA ARG A 69 17.15 -13.10 -16.70
C ARG A 69 15.92 -13.76 -17.29
N PHE A 70 16.08 -14.67 -18.25
CA PHE A 70 14.96 -15.41 -18.84
C PHE A 70 14.34 -16.43 -17.88
N ARG A 71 15.13 -17.00 -16.97
CA ARG A 71 14.65 -17.95 -15.95
C ARG A 71 14.00 -17.26 -14.75
N ALA A 72 14.09 -15.94 -14.64
CA ALA A 72 13.52 -15.19 -13.54
C ALA A 72 11.99 -15.29 -13.56
N LYS A 73 11.44 -16.04 -12.60
CA LYS A 73 10.01 -16.10 -12.33
C LYS A 73 9.67 -15.07 -11.27
N ALA A 74 8.46 -14.54 -11.32
CA ALA A 74 7.95 -13.71 -10.23
C ALA A 74 6.74 -14.36 -9.57
N ILE A 75 6.51 -13.93 -8.34
CA ILE A 75 5.36 -14.31 -7.53
C ILE A 75 4.10 -13.70 -8.17
N PRO A 76 3.01 -14.47 -8.33
CA PRO A 76 1.74 -13.94 -8.82
C PRO A 76 1.21 -12.86 -7.87
N ARG A 77 0.57 -11.82 -8.42
CA ARG A 77 -0.01 -10.74 -7.62
C ARG A 77 -1.50 -10.96 -7.43
N ASP A 78 -2.07 -10.22 -6.46
CA ASP A 78 -3.51 -10.22 -6.27
C ASP A 78 -4.19 -9.55 -7.47
N VAL A 79 -5.07 -10.28 -8.16
CA VAL A 79 -5.92 -9.72 -9.22
C VAL A 79 -7.40 -9.79 -8.83
N GLY A 80 -7.67 -10.00 -7.54
CA GLY A 80 -9.00 -10.15 -7.00
C GLY A 80 -9.80 -8.83 -6.93
N LYS A 81 -10.90 -8.89 -6.19
CA LYS A 81 -11.89 -7.81 -6.09
C LYS A 81 -11.30 -6.51 -5.54
N ILE A 82 -10.42 -6.57 -4.53
CA ILE A 82 -9.86 -5.38 -3.87
C ILE A 82 -9.02 -4.55 -4.85
N PRO A 83 -7.93 -5.07 -5.46
CA PRO A 83 -7.12 -4.30 -6.40
C PRO A 83 -7.88 -3.91 -7.66
N ARG A 84 -8.77 -4.78 -8.18
CA ARG A 84 -9.62 -4.44 -9.32
C ARG A 84 -10.54 -3.25 -9.02
N ASN A 85 -11.30 -3.30 -7.92
CA ASN A 85 -12.22 -2.22 -7.56
C ASN A 85 -11.47 -0.90 -7.28
N PHE A 86 -10.26 -0.98 -6.70
CA PHE A 86 -9.39 0.18 -6.54
C PHE A 86 -9.05 0.80 -7.91
N VAL A 87 -8.52 0.02 -8.86
CA VAL A 87 -8.15 0.51 -10.19
C VAL A 87 -9.37 1.07 -10.94
N LEU A 88 -10.51 0.38 -10.88
CA LEU A 88 -11.75 0.86 -11.50
C LEU A 88 -12.23 2.19 -10.89
N SER A 89 -12.11 2.36 -9.58
CA SER A 89 -12.45 3.64 -8.93
C SER A 89 -11.52 4.78 -9.35
N VAL A 90 -10.23 4.50 -9.59
CA VAL A 90 -9.28 5.49 -10.12
C VAL A 90 -9.60 5.82 -11.58
N LEU A 91 -9.87 4.82 -12.41
CA LEU A 91 -10.26 5.02 -13.80
C LEU A 91 -11.57 5.80 -13.94
N TYR A 92 -12.52 5.62 -13.03
CA TYR A 92 -13.77 6.37 -13.00
C TYR A 92 -13.55 7.87 -12.76
N ARG A 93 -12.56 8.24 -11.95
CA ARG A 93 -12.21 9.65 -11.66
C ARG A 93 -11.49 10.33 -12.82
N HIS A 94 -10.63 9.60 -13.53
CA HIS A 94 -9.73 10.16 -14.54
C HIS A 94 -10.08 9.70 -15.96
N GLN A 95 -11.35 9.73 -16.37
CA GLN A 95 -11.73 9.41 -17.76
C GLN A 95 -11.45 10.60 -18.70
N PRO A 96 -10.80 10.39 -19.87
CA PRO A 96 -10.05 9.20 -20.29
C PRO A 96 -8.66 9.14 -19.64
N CYS A 97 -8.16 7.92 -19.38
CA CYS A 97 -6.90 7.75 -18.65
C CYS A 97 -5.78 7.24 -19.57
N GLU A 98 -4.65 7.93 -19.60
CA GLU A 98 -3.45 7.44 -20.28
C GLU A 98 -2.80 6.29 -19.48
N VAL A 99 -2.41 5.22 -20.17
CA VAL A 99 -1.79 4.05 -19.53
C VAL A 99 -0.46 4.39 -18.86
N SER A 100 0.31 5.35 -19.40
CA SER A 100 1.61 5.73 -18.84
C SER A 100 1.47 6.48 -17.50
N GLY A 101 0.51 7.41 -17.43
CA GLY A 101 0.19 8.22 -16.26
C GLY A 101 -0.67 7.52 -15.20
N LEU A 102 -1.36 6.43 -15.54
CA LEU A 102 -2.24 5.72 -14.60
C LEU A 102 -1.57 5.31 -13.29
N TRP A 103 -0.29 4.92 -13.34
CA TRP A 103 0.44 4.58 -12.12
C TRP A 103 0.54 5.76 -11.15
N GLU A 104 0.71 6.98 -11.67
CA GLU A 104 0.83 8.18 -10.86
C GLU A 104 -0.49 8.48 -10.14
N TYR A 105 -1.62 8.42 -10.86
CA TYR A 105 -2.94 8.51 -10.26
C TYR A 105 -3.18 7.45 -9.18
N CYS A 106 -2.79 6.19 -9.43
CA CYS A 106 -2.86 5.14 -8.42
C CYS A 106 -1.99 5.44 -7.19
N THR A 107 -0.81 6.03 -7.36
CA THR A 107 0.06 6.41 -6.24
C THR A 107 -0.34 7.71 -5.56
N ASN A 108 -1.19 8.53 -6.16
CA ASN A 108 -1.70 9.73 -5.52
C ASN A 108 -2.92 9.43 -4.63
N ASP A 109 -3.62 8.33 -4.89
CA ASP A 109 -4.71 7.87 -4.04
C ASP A 109 -4.19 7.37 -2.68
N PRO A 110 -4.80 7.81 -1.56
CA PRO A 110 -4.37 7.42 -0.21
C PRO A 110 -4.60 5.94 0.09
N GLU A 111 -5.54 5.29 -0.58
CA GLU A 111 -5.94 3.91 -0.31
C GLU A 111 -5.19 2.87 -1.16
N VAL A 112 -4.09 3.28 -1.83
CA VAL A 112 -3.31 2.43 -2.75
C VAL A 112 -3.08 1.02 -2.21
N VAL A 113 -3.55 0.02 -2.96
CA VAL A 113 -3.41 -1.42 -2.65
C VAL A 113 -2.37 -2.12 -3.51
N LEU A 114 -1.94 -1.46 -4.59
CA LEU A 114 -1.00 -2.02 -5.56
C LEU A 114 0.42 -1.93 -5.02
N ASP A 115 1.26 -2.93 -5.33
CA ASP A 115 2.66 -2.97 -4.85
C ASP A 115 3.65 -2.42 -5.88
N SER A 116 3.33 -2.50 -7.17
CA SER A 116 4.23 -2.21 -8.28
C SER A 116 3.48 -2.03 -9.59
N LYS A 117 4.14 -1.46 -10.60
CA LYS A 117 3.60 -1.37 -11.97
C LYS A 117 3.24 -2.73 -12.58
N ARG A 118 3.91 -3.80 -12.15
CA ARG A 118 3.59 -5.17 -12.60
C ARG A 118 2.22 -5.61 -12.09
N HIS A 119 1.94 -5.37 -10.81
CA HIS A 119 0.65 -5.68 -10.20
C HIS A 119 -0.47 -4.85 -10.84
N LEU A 120 -0.25 -3.55 -11.11
CA LEU A 120 -1.17 -2.74 -11.90
C LEU A 120 -1.47 -3.38 -13.27
N ARG A 121 -0.45 -3.84 -13.99
CA ARG A 121 -0.62 -4.48 -15.30
C ARG A 121 -1.43 -5.78 -15.21
N GLU A 122 -1.15 -6.63 -14.22
CA GLU A 122 -1.87 -7.89 -14.02
C GLU A 122 -3.35 -7.63 -13.70
N VAL A 123 -3.64 -6.60 -12.89
CA VAL A 123 -5.02 -6.18 -12.57
C VAL A 123 -5.74 -5.61 -13.79
N LEU A 124 -5.07 -4.79 -14.60
CA LEU A 124 -5.61 -4.26 -15.84
C LEU A 124 -5.90 -5.36 -16.87
N GLN A 125 -5.02 -6.36 -16.95
CA GLN A 125 -5.24 -7.52 -17.79
C GLN A 125 -6.49 -8.29 -17.34
N GLN A 126 -6.62 -8.57 -16.05
CA GLN A 126 -7.80 -9.23 -15.48
C GLN A 126 -9.08 -8.40 -15.71
N ALA A 127 -9.03 -7.08 -15.51
CA ALA A 127 -10.17 -6.18 -15.72
C ALA A 127 -10.61 -6.14 -17.19
N ARG A 128 -9.67 -6.29 -18.13
CA ARG A 128 -9.95 -6.45 -19.55
C ARG A 128 -10.60 -7.80 -19.85
N GLU A 129 -10.08 -8.89 -19.28
CA GLU A 129 -10.66 -10.24 -19.43
C GLU A 129 -12.09 -10.31 -18.88
N GLU A 130 -12.39 -9.55 -17.82
CA GLU A 130 -13.73 -9.41 -17.23
C GLU A 130 -14.63 -8.38 -17.95
N GLY A 131 -14.13 -7.72 -18.99
CA GLY A 131 -14.90 -6.78 -19.82
C GLY A 131 -15.13 -5.40 -19.22
N PHE A 132 -14.46 -5.03 -18.12
CA PHE A 132 -14.60 -3.69 -17.52
C PHE A 132 -13.86 -2.61 -18.29
N VAL A 133 -12.71 -2.96 -18.89
CA VAL A 133 -11.78 -2.00 -19.47
C VAL A 133 -11.46 -2.35 -20.91
N THR A 134 -11.36 -1.31 -21.74
CA THR A 134 -10.88 -1.39 -23.13
C THR A 134 -9.67 -0.47 -23.31
N PHE A 135 -8.75 -0.89 -24.19
CA PHE A 135 -7.57 -0.10 -24.54
C PHE A 135 -7.67 0.32 -25.99
N GLU A 136 -7.66 1.63 -26.20
CA GLU A 136 -7.69 2.23 -27.53
C GLU A 136 -6.44 3.09 -27.69
N ARG A 137 -5.93 3.16 -28.92
CA ARG A 137 -4.78 4.01 -29.23
C ARG A 137 -5.30 5.30 -29.83
N ASP A 138 -4.95 6.43 -29.24
CA ASP A 138 -5.34 7.73 -29.77
C ASP A 138 -4.59 7.98 -31.09
N PRO A 139 -5.30 8.25 -32.22
CA PRO A 139 -4.64 8.57 -33.48
C PRO A 139 -3.84 9.88 -33.43
N VAL A 140 -4.14 10.80 -32.49
CA VAL A 140 -3.47 12.11 -32.40
C VAL A 140 -2.18 12.01 -31.58
N SER A 141 -2.25 11.60 -30.32
CA SER A 141 -1.07 11.51 -29.45
C SER A 141 -0.25 10.24 -29.65
N ASN A 142 -0.81 9.22 -30.33
CA ASN A 142 -0.27 7.85 -30.41
C ASN A 142 -0.15 7.12 -29.07
N GLU A 143 -0.72 7.67 -28.00
CA GLU A 143 -0.70 7.06 -26.68
C GLU A 143 -1.81 6.02 -26.54
N TRP A 144 -1.59 5.09 -25.62
CA TRP A 144 -2.62 4.10 -25.26
C TRP A 144 -3.48 4.69 -24.15
N LEU A 145 -4.77 4.84 -24.45
CA LEU A 145 -5.80 5.28 -23.53
C LEU A 145 -6.58 4.08 -23.00
N CYS A 146 -7.03 4.22 -21.76
CA CYS A 146 -7.77 3.23 -21.00
C CYS A 146 -9.19 3.75 -20.77
N PHE A 147 -10.17 3.05 -21.33
CA PHE A 147 -11.59 3.41 -21.27
C PHE A 147 -12.38 2.37 -20.47
N LEU A 148 -13.38 2.86 -19.73
CA LEU A 148 -14.37 1.99 -19.11
C LEU A 148 -15.41 1.56 -20.15
N THR A 149 -15.70 0.26 -20.21
CA THR A 149 -16.72 -0.28 -21.12
C THR A 149 -18.11 0.22 -20.73
N ARG A 150 -18.92 0.64 -21.70
CA ARG A 150 -20.28 1.16 -21.47
C ARG A 150 -21.18 0.18 -20.72
N GLU A 151 -21.09 -1.12 -21.05
CA GLU A 151 -21.89 -2.18 -20.44
C GLU A 151 -21.65 -2.33 -18.93
N ARG A 152 -20.42 -2.03 -18.48
CA ARG A 152 -19.98 -2.19 -17.09
C ARG A 152 -19.80 -0.86 -16.37
N PHE A 153 -20.17 0.25 -17.01
CA PHE A 153 -19.97 1.59 -16.46
C PHE A 153 -20.81 1.81 -15.20
N GLU A 154 -22.05 1.33 -15.18
CA GLU A 154 -22.92 1.46 -14.01
C GLU A 154 -22.41 0.63 -12.82
N ASP A 155 -21.87 -0.57 -13.08
CA ASP A 155 -21.23 -1.38 -12.03
C ASP A 155 -20.04 -0.63 -11.42
N VAL A 156 -19.21 0.02 -12.26
CA VAL A 156 -18.06 0.81 -11.81
C VAL A 156 -18.50 2.04 -11.01
N ARG A 157 -19.58 2.70 -11.43
CA ARG A 157 -20.18 3.82 -10.70
C ARG A 157 -20.64 3.38 -9.30
N GLN A 158 -21.30 2.24 -9.20
CA GLN A 158 -21.71 1.66 -7.90
C GLN A 158 -20.51 1.29 -7.04
N ILE A 159 -19.46 0.72 -7.63
CA ILE A 159 -18.21 0.41 -6.91
C ILE A 159 -17.57 1.69 -6.36
N ALA A 160 -17.49 2.76 -7.16
CA ALA A 160 -16.93 4.04 -6.74
C ALA A 160 -17.79 4.71 -5.66
N GLY A 161 -19.12 4.67 -5.79
CA GLY A 161 -20.07 5.19 -4.80
C GLY A 161 -19.97 4.45 -3.47
N ALA A 162 -20.02 3.12 -3.49
CA ALA A 162 -19.90 2.29 -2.28
C ALA A 162 -18.53 2.49 -1.58
N LYS A 163 -17.45 2.71 -2.35
CA LYS A 163 -16.14 3.05 -1.80
C LYS A 163 -16.17 4.40 -1.06
N ALA A 164 -16.78 5.42 -1.65
CA ALA A 164 -16.91 6.73 -1.03
C ALA A 164 -17.73 6.67 0.27
N GLU A 165 -18.89 6.00 0.23
CA GLU A 165 -19.74 5.80 1.42
C GLU A 165 -19.01 5.04 2.53
N ALA A 166 -18.28 3.98 2.20
CA ALA A 166 -17.50 3.23 3.19
C ALA A 166 -16.40 4.10 3.83
N SER A 167 -15.72 4.94 3.04
CA SER A 167 -14.71 5.87 3.53
C SER A 167 -15.30 6.90 4.50
N GLU A 168 -16.49 7.44 4.19
CA GLU A 168 -17.21 8.35 5.09
C GLU A 168 -17.63 7.68 6.40
N VAL A 169 -18.08 6.42 6.35
CA VAL A 169 -18.46 5.65 7.54
C VAL A 169 -17.25 5.34 8.44
N HIS A 170 -16.11 5.01 7.84
CA HIS A 170 -14.88 4.68 8.57
C HIS A 170 -14.09 5.90 9.04
N SER A 171 -14.42 7.10 8.55
CA SER A 171 -13.86 8.34 9.06
C SER A 171 -14.38 8.61 10.49
N GLY A 172 -13.53 8.33 11.49
CA GLY A 172 -13.83 8.57 12.91
C GLY A 172 -14.09 10.06 13.27
N LEU A 173 -13.89 10.97 12.32
CA LEU A 173 -14.14 12.41 12.45
C LEU A 173 -15.57 12.83 12.05
N ARG A 174 -16.40 11.90 11.56
CA ARG A 174 -17.77 12.17 11.09
C ARG A 174 -18.65 12.94 12.09
N GLY A 175 -18.37 12.87 13.39
CA GLY A 175 -19.13 13.60 14.41
C GLY A 175 -18.56 14.99 14.79
N PHE A 176 -17.26 15.22 14.61
CA PHE A 176 -16.58 16.40 15.16
C PHE A 176 -16.51 17.59 14.18
N SER A 177 -16.63 17.34 12.88
CA SER A 177 -16.52 18.36 11.81
C SER A 177 -17.56 18.15 10.69
N ALA A 178 -18.63 17.38 10.95
CA ALA A 178 -19.70 17.13 9.96
C ALA A 178 -20.33 18.41 9.38
N ALA A 179 -20.45 19.46 10.19
CA ALA A 179 -20.98 20.75 9.73
C ALA A 179 -20.02 21.45 8.76
N GLU A 180 -18.71 21.27 8.93
CA GLU A 180 -17.72 21.83 8.01
C GLU A 180 -17.73 21.03 6.70
N THR A 181 -17.72 19.69 6.77
CA THR A 181 -17.76 18.84 5.57
C THR A 181 -19.06 18.99 4.78
N SER A 182 -20.21 19.18 5.44
CA SER A 182 -21.46 19.51 4.77
C SER A 182 -21.38 20.86 4.07
N SER A 183 -20.81 21.88 4.73
CA SER A 183 -20.62 23.21 4.12
C SER A 183 -19.68 23.18 2.91
N TYR A 184 -18.62 22.36 2.93
CA TYR A 184 -17.74 22.15 1.77
C TYR A 184 -18.49 21.51 0.61
N THR A 185 -19.35 20.54 0.90
CA THR A 185 -20.15 19.86 -0.12
C THR A 185 -21.16 20.80 -0.77
N GLU A 186 -21.80 21.67 0.01
CA GLU A 186 -22.73 22.70 -0.49
C GLU A 186 -22.01 23.73 -1.36
N ARG A 187 -20.88 24.28 -0.88
CA ARG A 187 -20.03 25.19 -1.67
C ARG A 187 -19.60 24.57 -3.00
N PHE A 188 -19.27 23.28 -3.00
CA PHE A 188 -18.92 22.57 -4.23
C PHE A 188 -20.07 22.47 -5.23
N LYS A 189 -21.30 22.27 -4.74
CA LYS A 189 -22.50 22.23 -5.60
C LYS A 189 -22.82 23.60 -6.20
N GLU A 190 -22.56 24.68 -5.46
CA GLU A 190 -22.80 26.06 -5.88
C GLU A 190 -21.78 26.58 -6.92
N MET A 191 -20.60 25.95 -7.03
CA MET A 191 -19.58 26.37 -8.00
C MET A 191 -20.01 26.14 -9.46
N ASN A 192 -19.56 27.03 -10.35
CA ASN A 192 -19.64 26.85 -11.79
C ASN A 192 -18.75 25.68 -12.25
N ASP A 193 -19.05 25.09 -13.41
CA ASP A 193 -18.36 23.88 -13.86
C ASP A 193 -16.84 24.09 -14.08
N THR A 194 -16.43 25.24 -14.63
CA THR A 194 -15.01 25.59 -14.76
C THR A 194 -14.31 25.73 -13.40
N ALA A 195 -15.01 26.30 -12.42
CA ALA A 195 -14.50 26.42 -11.06
C ALA A 195 -14.41 25.07 -10.35
N LYS A 196 -15.34 24.13 -10.64
CA LYS A 196 -15.28 22.76 -10.14
C LYS A 196 -14.07 22.00 -10.68
N GLU A 197 -13.75 22.16 -11.96
CA GLU A 197 -12.57 21.54 -12.57
C GLU A 197 -11.26 22.05 -11.94
N GLU A 198 -11.11 23.37 -11.79
CA GLU A 198 -9.94 23.93 -11.12
C GLU A 198 -9.84 23.51 -9.65
N HIS A 199 -10.98 23.49 -8.95
CA HIS A 199 -11.04 23.06 -7.56
C HIS A 199 -10.68 21.57 -7.44
N ALA A 200 -11.17 20.72 -8.34
CA ALA A 200 -10.84 19.30 -8.36
C ALA A 200 -9.32 19.10 -8.56
N ARG A 201 -8.70 19.83 -9.48
CA ARG A 201 -7.24 19.75 -9.68
C ARG A 201 -6.45 20.16 -8.43
N ARG A 202 -6.83 21.26 -7.78
CA ARG A 202 -6.19 21.69 -6.52
C ARG A 202 -6.36 20.64 -5.42
N LEU A 203 -7.55 20.07 -5.30
CA LEU A 203 -7.83 19.02 -4.32
C LEU A 203 -6.98 17.76 -4.60
N GLU A 204 -6.79 17.38 -5.85
CA GLU A 204 -5.91 16.26 -6.23
C GLU A 204 -4.45 16.50 -5.83
N GLU A 205 -3.94 17.72 -6.02
CA GLU A 205 -2.58 18.12 -5.61
C GLU A 205 -2.42 18.09 -4.08
N GLU A 206 -3.42 18.56 -3.34
CA GLU A 206 -3.47 18.50 -1.88
C GLU A 206 -3.53 17.05 -1.38
N VAL A 207 -4.36 16.20 -2.01
CA VAL A 207 -4.47 14.77 -1.69
C VAL A 207 -3.14 14.05 -1.96
N ALA A 208 -2.45 14.36 -3.07
CA ALA A 208 -1.15 13.77 -3.35
C ALA A 208 -0.09 14.18 -2.31
N THR A 209 -0.10 15.45 -1.90
CA THR A 209 0.82 16.00 -0.89
C THR A 209 0.58 15.38 0.47
N THR A 210 -0.67 15.34 0.92
CA THR A 210 -1.06 14.72 2.20
C THR A 210 -0.80 13.21 2.22
N THR A 211 -1.08 12.51 1.12
CA THR A 211 -0.78 11.07 0.97
C THR A 211 0.72 10.81 1.07
N ARG A 212 1.56 11.63 0.43
CA ARG A 212 3.02 11.52 0.53
C ARG A 212 3.49 11.73 1.98
N HIS A 213 2.90 12.69 2.69
CA HIS A 213 3.22 12.93 4.09
C HIS A 213 2.79 11.77 4.99
N LEU A 214 1.56 11.28 4.85
CA LEU A 214 1.02 10.14 5.61
C LEU A 214 1.85 8.86 5.42
N ARG A 215 2.37 8.63 4.21
CA ARG A 215 3.26 7.48 3.92
C ARG A 215 4.53 7.42 4.77
N SER A 216 4.96 8.53 5.36
CA SER A 216 6.11 8.55 6.27
C SER A 216 5.78 8.03 7.68
N PHE A 217 4.50 8.04 8.06
CA PHE A 217 4.01 7.58 9.36
C PHE A 217 3.29 6.23 9.28
N GLN A 218 2.57 5.99 8.19
CA GLN A 218 1.75 4.81 8.00
C GLN A 218 2.04 4.18 6.65
N ARG A 219 1.94 2.86 6.57
CA ARG A 219 2.01 2.14 5.29
C ARG A 219 0.98 1.05 5.24
N LYS A 220 0.49 0.77 4.03
CA LYS A 220 -0.32 -0.40 3.77
C LYS A 220 0.61 -1.61 3.58
N GLU A 221 0.45 -2.61 4.43
CA GLU A 221 1.11 -3.91 4.34
C GLU A 221 0.16 -4.92 3.69
N VAL A 222 0.69 -5.68 2.72
CA VAL A 222 -0.01 -6.75 2.02
C VAL A 222 0.59 -8.07 2.44
N ASP A 223 -0.23 -8.97 2.94
CA ASP A 223 0.20 -10.29 3.41
C ASP A 223 -0.56 -11.38 2.65
N TYR A 224 0.05 -12.55 2.52
CA TYR A 224 -0.47 -13.61 1.66
C TYR A 224 -0.21 -15.01 2.19
N LEU A 225 -1.16 -15.91 1.94
CA LEU A 225 -1.04 -17.33 2.23
C LEU A 225 -1.41 -18.15 0.98
N PRO A 226 -0.54 -19.04 0.50
CA PRO A 226 -0.91 -19.97 -0.56
C PRO A 226 -1.88 -21.03 -0.05
N TYR A 227 -2.85 -21.40 -0.88
CA TYR A 227 -3.75 -22.53 -0.66
C TYR A 227 -4.02 -23.24 -1.98
N THR A 228 -4.55 -24.47 -1.91
CA THR A 228 -4.97 -25.23 -3.10
C THR A 228 -6.48 -25.32 -3.11
N ASP A 229 -7.10 -24.97 -4.24
CA ASP A 229 -8.54 -25.10 -4.41
C ASP A 229 -8.97 -26.55 -4.65
N LEU A 230 -10.29 -26.79 -4.68
CA LEU A 230 -10.87 -28.11 -4.95
C LEU A 230 -10.50 -28.66 -6.33
N ASN A 231 -10.08 -27.79 -7.26
CA ASN A 231 -9.67 -28.16 -8.61
C ASN A 231 -8.17 -28.48 -8.69
N GLY A 232 -7.43 -28.43 -7.57
CA GLY A 232 -6.00 -28.69 -7.52
C GLY A 232 -5.12 -27.51 -7.98
N LYS A 233 -5.68 -26.31 -8.17
CA LYS A 233 -4.93 -25.10 -8.54
C LYS A 233 -4.45 -24.38 -7.28
N VAL A 234 -3.17 -24.00 -7.30
CA VAL A 234 -2.58 -23.17 -6.23
C VAL A 234 -3.00 -21.71 -6.43
N ASN A 235 -3.67 -21.16 -5.44
CA ASN A 235 -4.08 -19.76 -5.37
C ASN A 235 -3.52 -19.13 -4.09
N PHE A 236 -3.68 -17.81 -3.96
CA PHE A 236 -3.22 -17.05 -2.81
C PHE A 236 -4.39 -16.28 -2.21
N MET A 237 -4.57 -16.38 -0.90
CA MET A 237 -5.44 -15.47 -0.16
C MET A 237 -4.61 -14.28 0.30
N TRP A 238 -5.16 -13.07 0.14
CA TRP A 238 -4.49 -11.80 0.39
C TRP A 238 -5.25 -11.02 1.45
N TRP A 239 -4.54 -10.38 2.37
CA TRP A 239 -5.10 -9.41 3.30
C TRP A 239 -4.26 -8.14 3.34
N TYR A 240 -4.95 -7.04 3.64
CA TYR A 240 -4.42 -5.68 3.56
C TYR A 240 -4.60 -5.00 4.91
N GLU A 241 -3.49 -4.58 5.51
CA GLU A 241 -3.48 -3.97 6.84
C GLU A 241 -2.76 -2.62 6.77
N THR A 242 -3.23 -1.63 7.52
CA THR A 242 -2.47 -0.39 7.71
C THR A 242 -1.62 -0.55 8.96
N ARG A 243 -0.31 -0.31 8.82
CA ARG A 243 0.64 -0.37 9.93
C ARG A 243 1.32 0.99 10.12
N ASP A 244 1.34 1.44 11.37
CA ASP A 244 2.12 2.59 11.78
C ASP A 244 3.62 2.24 11.78
N VAL A 245 4.39 2.99 11.00
CA VAL A 245 5.84 2.94 10.98
C VAL A 245 6.32 3.97 11.99
N LEU A 246 6.57 3.53 13.23
CA LEU A 246 7.32 4.33 14.19
C LEU A 246 8.65 4.72 13.56
N GLN A 247 8.88 6.02 13.37
CA GLN A 247 10.18 6.54 12.95
C GLN A 247 11.22 6.05 13.95
N LYS A 248 12.07 5.13 13.53
CA LYS A 248 13.19 4.66 14.34
C LYS A 248 14.28 5.73 14.29
N GLY A 249 14.08 6.81 15.06
CA GLY A 249 14.99 7.95 15.16
C GLY A 249 14.28 9.14 15.77
N GLY A 250 14.63 9.47 17.01
CA GLY A 250 13.98 10.52 17.79
C GLY A 250 14.01 11.89 17.12
N ASN A 251 12.84 12.50 17.05
CA ASN A 251 12.64 13.89 17.46
C ASN A 251 11.39 13.85 18.32
N ALA A 252 11.58 13.47 19.59
CA ALA A 252 10.66 13.92 20.62
C ALA A 252 10.59 15.44 20.48
N LEU A 253 9.37 15.95 20.31
CA LEU A 253 9.07 17.36 20.58
C LEU A 253 9.83 17.76 21.85
N PRO A 254 10.61 18.85 21.86
CA PRO A 254 11.30 19.25 23.07
C PRO A 254 10.24 19.48 24.14
N ASP A 255 10.25 18.62 25.16
CA ASP A 255 9.53 18.85 26.40
C ASP A 255 9.83 20.27 26.84
N SER A 256 8.75 21.05 26.97
CA SER A 256 8.71 22.31 27.70
C SER A 256 9.14 22.03 29.14
N SER A 257 10.45 21.93 29.35
CA SER A 257 11.09 21.84 30.64
C SER A 257 10.95 23.20 31.28
N GLY A 258 10.15 23.24 32.35
CA GLY A 258 9.92 24.41 33.18
C GLY A 258 11.25 25.03 33.59
N GLY A 259 11.46 26.26 33.13
CA GLY A 259 12.54 27.11 33.58
C GLY A 259 12.28 27.56 35.00
N THR A 260 12.80 26.78 35.96
CA THR A 260 13.04 27.21 37.33
C THR A 260 13.98 28.42 37.30
N LEU A 261 13.48 29.59 37.72
CA LEU A 261 14.31 30.79 37.91
C LEU A 261 15.34 30.52 39.03
N PRO A 262 16.64 30.79 38.82
CA PRO A 262 17.59 30.77 39.90
C PRO A 262 17.50 32.10 40.66
N GLY A 263 16.98 32.03 41.88
CA GLY A 263 17.34 32.99 42.92
C GLY A 263 18.70 32.59 43.49
N ASP A 264 19.63 33.54 43.53
CA ASP A 264 20.35 33.85 44.76
C ASP A 264 21.11 35.19 44.62
N LEU A 265 20.75 36.10 45.53
CA LEU A 265 21.56 37.01 46.35
C LEU A 265 23.07 37.08 45.99
N ASP A 266 23.74 38.24 45.94
CA ASP A 266 23.80 39.21 47.03
C ASP A 266 24.55 40.51 46.66
N ASN A 267 24.15 41.59 47.35
CA ASN A 267 24.88 42.78 47.80
C ASN A 267 25.72 43.71 46.87
N GLY A 268 25.32 44.99 46.88
CA GLY A 268 26.14 46.13 46.44
C GLY A 268 25.41 47.47 46.61
N ALA A 269 25.42 48.00 47.83
CA ALA A 269 24.87 49.31 48.19
C ALA A 269 25.49 50.48 47.40
N ALA A 270 24.69 51.48 47.01
CA ALA A 270 24.81 52.88 47.44
C ALA A 270 24.10 53.90 46.52
N ARG A 271 23.29 54.77 47.19
CA ARG A 271 23.11 56.22 46.99
C ARG A 271 22.27 56.77 45.82
N LEU A 272 21.13 57.37 46.23
CA LEU A 272 20.73 58.79 46.08
C LEU A 272 20.91 59.46 44.71
N ASP A 273 19.83 59.97 44.11
CA ASP A 273 19.35 61.34 44.40
C ASP A 273 18.01 61.67 43.73
N ARG A 274 17.17 62.36 44.52
CA ARG A 274 16.03 63.26 44.22
C ARG A 274 14.90 62.83 43.27
#